data_AF-A0A6B2T3B3-F1
#
_entry.id   AF-A0A6B2T3B3-F1
#
_cell.length_a   1.000
_cell.length_b   1.000
_cell.length_c   1.000
_cell.angle_alpha   90.00
_cell.angle_beta   90.00
_cell.angle_gamma   90.00
#
_symmetry.space_group_name_H-M   'P 1'
#
loop_
_entity.id
_entity.type
_entity.pdbx_description
1 polymer ?
#
loop_
_entity_poly.entity_id
_entity_poly.type
_entity_poly.pdbx_seq_one_letter_code
_entity_poly.pdbx_strand_id
1 'polypeptide(L)' 'MAERPARKPRRAHTAQVVRTERLTPHMQRVVLGGESLAEFSADTYTDHYVKLLF' A
#
# COMPACT_ATOMS: atom_id res chain seq x y z
N MET A 1 -22.98 20.91 18.45
CA MET A 1 -21.67 20.33 18.11
C MET A 1 -21.89 18.89 17.71
N ALA A 2 -21.59 18.48 16.47
CA ALA A 2 -21.73 17.07 16.07
C ALA A 2 -20.48 16.28 16.53
N GLU A 3 -20.69 15.17 17.23
CA GLU A 3 -19.62 14.29 17.67
C GLU A 3 -18.99 13.59 16.46
N ARG A 4 -17.67 13.71 16.30
CA ARG A 4 -16.94 13.07 15.20
C ARG A 4 -16.57 11.65 15.63
N PRO A 5 -16.97 10.59 14.89
CA PRO A 5 -16.63 9.22 15.26
C PRO A 5 -15.12 9.03 15.34
N ALA A 6 -14.66 8.34 16.38
CA ALA A 6 -13.26 8.02 16.57
C ALA A 6 -12.74 7.18 15.39
N ARG A 7 -11.62 7.60 14.79
CA ARG A 7 -11.04 6.94 13.62
C ARG A 7 -10.42 5.60 14.04
N LYS A 8 -10.86 4.49 13.44
CA LYS A 8 -10.24 3.18 13.65
C LYS A 8 -8.74 3.25 13.28
N PRO A 9 -7.82 2.78 14.15
CA PRO A 9 -6.40 2.78 13.82
C PRO A 9 -6.15 1.90 12.59
N ARG A 10 -5.40 2.43 11.62
CA ARG A 10 -4.99 1.69 10.43
C ARG A 10 -3.70 0.95 10.76
N ARG A 11 -3.68 -0.37 10.54
CA ARG A 11 -2.43 -1.14 10.63
C ARG A 11 -1.51 -0.75 9.48
N ALA A 12 -0.29 -0.33 9.80
CA ALA A 12 0.76 -0.15 8.81
C ALA A 12 1.43 -1.51 8.56
N HIS A 13 1.68 -1.83 7.30
CA HIS A 13 2.48 -2.98 6.91
C HIS A 13 3.86 -2.48 6.47
N THR A 14 4.90 -3.09 7.01
CA THR A 14 6.25 -2.91 6.48
C THR A 14 6.35 -3.70 5.17
N ALA A 15 7.08 -3.18 4.19
CA ALA A 15 7.32 -3.86 2.92
C ALA A 15 8.77 -3.65 2.50
N GLN A 16 9.30 -4.61 1.75
CA GLN A 16 10.61 -4.52 1.11
C GLN A 16 10.43 -4.26 -0.38
N VAL A 17 11.24 -3.37 -0.95
CA VAL A 17 11.30 -3.18 -2.41
C VAL A 17 12.10 -4.33 -3.00
N VAL A 18 11.43 -5.20 -3.76
CA VAL A 18 12.09 -6.37 -4.37
C VAL A 18 12.50 -6.12 -5.83
N ARG A 19 11.81 -5.20 -6.53
CA ARG A 19 12.15 -4.79 -7.89
C ARG A 19 11.70 -3.36 -8.16
N THR A 20 12.48 -2.64 -8.96
CA THR A 20 12.09 -1.36 -9.53
C THR A 20 12.26 -1.40 -11.04
N GLU A 21 11.33 -0.79 -11.76
CA GLU A 21 11.33 -0.76 -13.22
C GLU A 21 10.73 0.57 -13.71
N ARG A 22 11.43 1.25 -14.62
CA ARG A 22 10.90 2.44 -15.29
C ARG A 22 10.19 2.00 -16.57
N LEU A 23 8.86 2.10 -16.60
CA LEU A 23 8.05 1.67 -17.75
C LEU A 23 8.01 2.73 -18.86
N THR A 24 7.98 3.99 -18.47
CA THR A 24 8.05 5.16 -19.36
C THR A 24 8.84 6.26 -18.67
N PRO A 25 9.20 7.37 -19.33
CA PRO A 25 9.95 8.45 -18.68
C PRO A 25 9.35 8.95 -17.36
N HIS A 26 8.02 8.89 -17.21
CA HIS A 26 7.27 9.40 -16.06
C HIS A 26 6.53 8.31 -15.26
N MET A 27 6.72 7.03 -15.60
CA MET A 27 6.05 5.92 -14.92
C MET A 27 7.07 4.95 -14.34
N GLN A 28 7.02 4.78 -13.02
CA GLN A 28 7.83 3.83 -12.28
C GLN A 28 6.93 2.73 -11.72
N ARG A 29 7.30 1.48 -11.97
CA ARG A 29 6.77 0.30 -11.29
C ARG A 29 7.71 -0.07 -10.14
N VAL A 30 7.14 -0.28 -8.97
CA VAL A 30 7.82 -0.77 -7.77
C VAL A 30 7.11 -2.03 -7.33
N VAL A 31 7.85 -3.12 -7.18
CA VAL A 31 7.31 -4.38 -6.65
C VAL A 31 7.67 -4.45 -5.17
N LEU A 32 6.65 -4.56 -4.34
CA LEU A 32 6.77 -4.69 -2.89
C LEU A 32 6.54 -6.14 -2.48
N GLY A 33 7.40 -6.64 -1.58
CA GLY A 33 7.31 -7.98 -1.02
C GLY A 33 7.66 -8.00 0.47
N GLY A 34 7.87 -9.20 1.01
CA GLY A 34 8.19 -9.44 2.42
C GLY A 34 7.04 -10.10 3.19
N GLU A 35 7.38 -10.84 4.24
CA GLU A 35 6.43 -11.65 5.02
C GLU A 35 5.33 -10.82 5.69
N SER A 36 5.62 -9.57 6.05
CA SER A 36 4.64 -8.64 6.65
C SER A 36 3.49 -8.24 5.71
N LEU A 37 3.61 -8.53 4.41
CA LEU A 37 2.53 -8.39 3.43
C LEU A 37 1.69 -9.67 3.27
N ALA A 38 2.01 -10.78 3.93
CA ALA A 38 1.24 -12.02 3.80
C ALA A 38 -0.24 -11.87 4.20
N GLU A 39 -0.52 -10.99 5.16
CA GLU A 39 -1.89 -10.66 5.61
C GLU A 39 -2.49 -9.46 4.85
N PHE A 40 -1.75 -8.87 3.90
CA PHE A 40 -2.24 -7.78 3.07
C PHE A 40 -2.87 -8.36 1.79
N SER A 41 -4.20 -8.43 1.77
CA SER A 41 -4.96 -8.82 0.57
C SER A 41 -5.31 -7.59 -0.27
N ALA A 42 -4.91 -7.59 -1.54
CA ALA A 42 -5.56 -6.78 -2.57
C ALA A 42 -6.64 -7.67 -3.20
N ASP A 43 -7.91 -7.28 -3.05
CA ASP A 43 -9.05 -8.03 -3.60
C ASP A 43 -8.98 -8.15 -5.13
N THR A 44 -9.83 -9.01 -5.69
CA THR A 44 -9.75 -9.49 -7.09
C THR A 44 -10.02 -8.42 -8.15
N TYR A 45 -10.56 -7.24 -7.81
CA TYR A 45 -10.91 -6.21 -8.80
C TYR A 45 -10.55 -4.79 -8.34
N THR A 46 -10.17 -3.95 -9.32
CA THR A 46 -9.71 -2.55 -9.24
C THR A 46 -8.35 -2.27 -8.59
N ASP A 47 -7.73 -1.17 -9.04
CA ASP A 47 -6.53 -0.60 -8.43
C ASP A 47 -6.79 -0.25 -6.95
N HIS A 48 -5.97 -0.81 -6.07
CA HIS A 48 -6.06 -0.53 -4.65
C HIS A 48 -5.25 0.73 -4.30
N TYR A 49 -5.92 1.75 -3.79
CA TYR A 49 -5.26 2.94 -3.29
C TYR A 49 -4.63 2.67 -1.91
N VAL A 50 -3.31 2.55 -1.89
CA VAL A 50 -2.52 2.46 -0.67
C VAL A 50 -1.85 3.80 -0.36
N LYS A 51 -1.55 4.01 0.92
CA LYS A 51 -0.68 5.11 1.36
C LYS A 51 0.67 4.54 1.69
N LEU A 52 1.71 5.09 1.08
CA LEU A 52 3.08 4.76 1.41
C LEU A 52 3.58 5.74 2.48
N LEU A 53 4.17 5.19 3.53
CA LEU A 53 4.84 5.93 4.59
C LEU A 53 6.32 5.58 4.50
N PHE A 54 7.18 6.59 4.55
CA PHE A 54 8.64 6.47 4.51
C PHE A 54 9.24 7.28 5.65
#